data_AF-A0A933LUF2-F1
#
_entry.id   AF-A0A933LUF2-F1
#
_cell.length_a   1.000
_cell.length_b   1.000
_cell.length_c   1.000
_cell.angle_alpha   90.00
_cell.angle_beta   90.00
_cell.angle_gamma   90.00
#
_symmetry.space_group_name_H-M   'P 1'
#
loop_
_entity.id
_entity.type
_entity.pdbx_description
1 polymer ?
#
loop_
_entity_poly.entity_id
_entity_poly.type
_entity_poly.pdbx_seq_one_letter_code
_entity_poly.pdbx_strand_id
1 'polypeptide(L)'
;MKKPVLVLAVVGFALAFACPAVLAQEGDGEPQAACPDCSAPLDDRGWCAKCGAGFAKGLRTTCSSCLAAIRSDGWCSDCGVGYVGGQKTSCKNCFAAMGSAEGGWCSDCQVGYAKGLKTKCPTCFAAIGSDGWCDDCGVGYVGGQKTSCKNCFAAMGSAEGGWCSDCQVGYAKG
;
A
#
# COMPACT_ATOMS: atom_id res chain seq x y z
N MET A 1 2.41 44.50 50.88
CA MET A 1 3.85 44.71 50.66
C MET A 1 4.61 43.44 51.05
N LYS A 2 5.10 42.69 50.07
CA LYS A 2 6.09 41.60 50.21
C LYS A 2 6.96 41.67 48.94
N LYS A 3 8.27 41.82 49.10
CA LYS A 3 9.32 41.60 48.08
C LYS A 3 10.28 40.54 48.66
N PRO A 4 11.24 40.02 47.89
CA PRO A 4 11.09 39.09 46.77
C PRO A 4 11.89 37.78 47.04
N VAL A 5 11.72 36.74 46.24
CA VAL A 5 12.79 35.74 46.07
C VAL A 5 13.01 35.54 44.58
N LEU A 6 14.12 36.10 44.13
CA LEU A 6 14.76 35.89 42.85
C LEU A 6 15.53 34.56 42.94
N VAL A 7 15.15 33.56 42.15
CA VAL A 7 16.02 32.40 41.89
C VAL A 7 16.43 32.46 40.43
N LEU A 8 17.73 32.59 40.21
CA LEU A 8 18.40 32.75 38.94
C LEU A 8 19.49 31.70 38.91
N ALA A 9 19.36 30.69 38.04
CA ALA A 9 20.39 29.71 37.68
C ALA A 9 19.77 28.60 36.81
N VAL A 10 20.35 28.03 35.76
CA VAL A 10 21.46 28.33 34.85
C VAL A 10 21.15 27.49 33.59
N VAL A 11 21.51 28.05 32.45
CA VAL A 11 21.72 27.47 31.11
C VAL A 11 21.90 25.95 31.04
N GLY A 12 21.08 25.30 30.21
CA GLY A 12 21.29 23.96 29.68
C GLY A 12 21.11 23.95 28.16
N PHE A 13 22.23 23.97 27.45
CA PHE A 13 22.34 23.82 26.00
C PHE A 13 22.03 22.36 25.64
N ALA A 14 21.02 22.10 24.79
CA ALA A 14 20.88 20.82 24.12
C ALA A 14 20.45 21.06 22.67
N LEU A 15 21.30 20.55 21.78
CA LEU A 15 21.26 20.59 20.34
C LEU A 15 20.04 19.84 19.77
N ALA A 16 19.57 20.37 18.63
CA ALA A 16 19.06 19.65 17.47
C ALA A 16 18.17 18.42 17.71
N PHE A 17 16.86 18.54 17.38
CA PHE A 17 16.17 17.47 16.66
C PHE A 17 15.42 18.05 15.48
N ALA A 18 15.99 17.77 14.31
CA ALA A 18 15.40 17.99 13.02
C ALA A 18 13.97 17.44 12.96
N CYS A 19 13.10 18.18 12.29
CA CYS A 19 11.87 17.65 11.72
C CYS A 19 12.27 16.74 10.54
N PRO A 20 12.04 15.42 10.56
CA PRO A 20 11.87 14.71 9.32
C PRO A 20 10.40 14.88 8.95
N ALA A 21 10.12 15.87 8.11
CA ALA A 21 8.96 15.75 7.23
C ALA A 21 9.17 14.45 6.45
N VAL A 22 8.45 13.41 6.85
CA VAL A 22 8.31 12.18 6.06
C VAL A 22 7.61 12.61 4.79
N LEU A 23 8.40 12.95 3.78
CA LEU A 23 7.98 12.90 2.40
C LEU A 23 7.61 11.44 2.16
N ALA A 24 6.32 11.18 2.01
CA ALA A 24 5.85 9.95 1.41
C ALA A 24 6.54 9.84 0.05
N GLN A 25 7.49 8.93 -0.06
CA GLN A 25 8.11 8.60 -1.33
C GLN A 25 7.05 7.85 -2.15
N GLU A 26 6.42 8.55 -3.07
CA GLU A 26 5.79 7.93 -4.24
C GLU A 26 6.92 7.24 -4.99
N GLY A 27 7.04 5.93 -4.79
CA GLY A 27 8.05 5.09 -5.41
C GLY A 27 7.67 4.82 -6.86
N ASP A 28 7.79 5.83 -7.72
CA ASP A 28 7.99 5.62 -9.15
C ASP A 28 9.36 4.96 -9.26
N GLY A 29 9.39 3.62 -9.19
CA GLY A 29 10.62 2.86 -9.00
C GLY A 29 11.72 3.31 -9.96
N GLU A 30 12.77 3.93 -9.40
CA GLU A 30 14.00 4.28 -10.10
C GLU A 30 14.44 3.07 -10.94
N PRO A 31 14.77 3.25 -12.24
CA PRO A 31 15.21 2.14 -13.08
C PRO A 31 16.40 1.44 -12.41
N GLN A 32 16.22 0.16 -12.11
CA GLN A 32 17.23 -0.67 -11.46
C GLN A 32 18.44 -0.77 -12.40
N ALA A 33 19.53 -0.05 -12.10
CA ALA A 33 20.71 -0.03 -12.97
C ALA A 33 21.51 -1.34 -12.94
N ALA A 34 21.35 -2.15 -11.89
CA ALA A 34 22.08 -3.40 -11.69
C ALA A 34 21.16 -4.56 -11.32
N CYS A 35 21.50 -5.74 -11.83
CA CYS A 35 20.84 -7.01 -11.56
C CYS A 35 20.93 -7.36 -10.06
N PRO A 36 19.80 -7.59 -9.35
CA PRO A 36 19.81 -7.97 -7.93
C PRO A 36 20.55 -9.29 -7.65
N ASP A 37 20.54 -10.21 -8.62
CA ASP A 37 21.10 -11.55 -8.43
C ASP A 37 22.63 -11.62 -8.63
N CYS A 38 23.21 -10.70 -9.43
CA CYS A 38 24.61 -10.83 -9.84
C CYS A 38 25.36 -9.51 -10.08
N SER A 39 24.73 -8.38 -9.77
CA SER A 39 25.28 -7.02 -9.90
C SER A 39 25.71 -6.61 -11.33
N ALA A 40 25.39 -7.41 -12.34
CA ALA A 40 25.65 -7.06 -13.74
C ALA A 40 24.69 -5.96 -14.21
N PRO A 41 25.07 -5.13 -15.19
CA PRO A 41 24.16 -4.13 -15.74
C PRO A 41 22.91 -4.77 -16.34
N LEU A 42 21.75 -4.11 -16.16
CA LEU A 42 20.51 -4.45 -16.85
C LEU A 42 20.40 -3.67 -18.16
N ASP A 43 19.73 -4.23 -19.17
CA ASP A 43 19.32 -3.47 -20.34
C ASP A 43 18.21 -2.44 -19.98
N ASP A 44 17.83 -1.59 -20.93
CA ASP A 44 16.80 -0.57 -20.79
C ASP A 44 15.41 -1.13 -20.40
N ARG A 45 15.19 -2.42 -20.67
CA ARG A 45 13.97 -3.14 -20.32
C ARG A 45 14.05 -3.82 -18.95
N GLY A 46 15.23 -3.86 -18.32
CA GLY A 46 15.47 -4.53 -17.04
C GLY A 46 15.92 -5.99 -17.18
N TRP A 47 16.47 -6.38 -18.34
CA TRP A 47 16.97 -7.73 -18.60
C TRP A 47 18.46 -7.88 -18.28
N CYS A 48 18.80 -8.93 -17.54
CA CYS A 48 20.17 -9.34 -17.27
C CYS A 48 20.58 -10.46 -18.23
N ALA A 49 21.46 -10.15 -19.19
CA ALA A 49 22.00 -11.16 -20.11
C ALA A 49 22.80 -12.26 -19.39
N LYS A 50 23.50 -11.92 -18.29
CA LYS A 50 24.28 -12.86 -17.50
C LYS A 50 23.40 -13.89 -16.76
N CYS A 51 22.25 -13.46 -16.24
CA CYS A 51 21.33 -14.34 -15.52
C CYS A 51 20.24 -14.95 -16.41
N GLY A 52 20.05 -14.43 -17.63
CA GLY A 52 18.91 -14.80 -18.47
C GLY A 52 17.57 -14.48 -17.84
N ALA A 53 17.48 -13.36 -17.11
CA ALA A 53 16.30 -12.98 -16.34
C ALA A 53 16.03 -11.49 -16.42
N GLY A 54 14.74 -11.14 -16.45
CA GLY A 54 14.21 -9.79 -16.38
C GLY A 54 13.68 -9.43 -15.00
N PHE A 55 13.81 -8.16 -14.65
CA PHE A 55 13.36 -7.59 -13.39
C PHE A 55 12.54 -6.33 -13.63
N ALA A 56 11.33 -6.26 -13.06
CA ALA A 56 10.48 -5.08 -13.12
C ALA A 56 9.46 -5.13 -11.97
N LYS A 57 9.09 -3.97 -11.40
CA LYS A 57 8.09 -3.85 -10.30
C LYS A 57 8.31 -4.87 -9.15
N GLY A 58 9.58 -5.12 -8.79
CA GLY A 58 9.95 -6.08 -7.75
C GLY A 58 9.80 -7.56 -8.12
N LEU A 59 9.44 -7.89 -9.37
CA LEU A 59 9.26 -9.25 -9.86
C LEU A 59 10.44 -9.68 -10.75
N ARG A 60 10.79 -10.97 -10.67
CA ARG A 60 11.78 -11.65 -11.51
C ARG A 60 11.10 -12.60 -12.49
N THR A 61 11.56 -12.64 -13.74
CA THR A 61 11.06 -13.56 -14.77
C THR A 61 12.17 -14.02 -15.70
N THR A 62 12.10 -15.25 -16.22
CA THR A 62 12.97 -15.76 -17.30
C THR A 62 12.32 -15.69 -18.67
N CYS A 63 11.06 -15.25 -18.74
CA CYS A 63 10.32 -15.03 -19.99
C CYS A 63 10.31 -13.53 -20.34
N SER A 64 10.76 -13.20 -21.55
CA SER A 64 10.79 -11.83 -22.08
C SER A 64 9.38 -11.23 -22.26
N SER A 65 8.40 -12.03 -22.69
CA SER A 65 7.00 -11.61 -22.80
C SER A 65 6.39 -11.31 -21.43
N CYS A 66 6.73 -12.10 -20.40
CA CYS A 66 6.38 -11.77 -19.02
C CYS A 66 7.03 -10.46 -18.56
N LEU A 67 8.29 -10.19 -18.93
CA LEU A 67 8.95 -8.93 -18.56
C LEU A 67 8.19 -7.73 -19.13
N ALA A 68 7.80 -7.79 -20.40
CA ALA A 68 6.97 -6.76 -21.02
C ALA A 68 5.63 -6.60 -20.28
N ALA A 69 4.94 -7.71 -19.97
CA ALA A 69 3.67 -7.69 -19.25
C ALA A 69 3.81 -7.12 -17.82
N ILE A 70 4.87 -7.45 -17.08
CA ILE A 70 5.11 -6.88 -15.75
C ILE A 70 5.25 -5.35 -15.84
N ARG A 71 6.01 -4.86 -16.83
CA ARG A 71 6.22 -3.41 -17.01
C ARG A 71 4.91 -2.68 -17.31
N SER A 72 4.05 -3.26 -18.14
CA SER A 72 2.81 -2.63 -18.59
C SER A 72 1.56 -2.96 -17.75
N ASP A 73 1.68 -3.72 -16.65
CA ASP A 73 0.52 -4.30 -15.96
C ASP A 73 -0.40 -5.08 -16.91
N GLY A 74 0.23 -5.88 -17.78
CA GLY A 74 -0.40 -6.62 -18.85
C GLY A 74 -0.56 -8.12 -18.60
N TRP A 75 -1.07 -8.80 -19.62
CA TRP A 75 -1.15 -10.24 -19.69
C TRP A 75 -0.06 -10.82 -20.59
N CYS A 76 0.70 -11.79 -20.08
CA CYS A 76 1.60 -12.62 -20.86
C CYS A 76 0.85 -13.83 -21.42
N SER A 77 0.65 -13.85 -22.73
CA SER A 77 0.00 -14.98 -23.42
C SER A 77 0.85 -16.25 -23.38
N ASP A 78 2.17 -16.13 -23.51
CA ASP A 78 3.08 -17.29 -23.56
C ASP A 78 3.07 -18.11 -22.26
N CYS A 79 2.90 -17.43 -21.13
CA CYS A 79 2.89 -18.07 -19.81
C CYS A 79 1.49 -18.13 -19.17
N GLY A 80 0.46 -17.58 -19.81
CA GLY A 80 -0.90 -17.55 -19.28
C GLY A 80 -1.03 -16.84 -17.93
N VAL A 81 -0.30 -15.74 -17.74
CA VAL A 81 -0.28 -14.99 -16.46
C VAL A 81 -0.45 -13.49 -16.68
N GLY A 82 -1.20 -12.85 -15.78
CA GLY A 82 -1.41 -11.42 -15.73
C GLY A 82 -0.66 -10.77 -14.58
N TYR A 83 -0.29 -9.51 -14.77
CA TYR A 83 0.42 -8.71 -13.80
C TYR A 83 -0.30 -7.37 -13.60
N VAL A 84 -0.55 -6.95 -12.36
CA VAL A 84 -1.13 -5.63 -12.05
C VAL A 84 -0.52 -5.12 -10.76
N GLY A 85 0.09 -3.93 -10.77
CA GLY A 85 0.59 -3.28 -9.55
C GLY A 85 1.63 -4.12 -8.80
N GLY A 86 2.47 -4.88 -9.52
CA GLY A 86 3.45 -5.81 -8.93
C GLY A 86 2.85 -7.13 -8.40
N GLN A 87 1.56 -7.37 -8.59
CA GLN A 87 0.90 -8.65 -8.28
C GLN A 87 0.84 -9.55 -9.52
N LYS A 88 0.86 -10.87 -9.31
CA LYS A 88 0.76 -11.89 -10.36
C LYS A 88 -0.50 -12.74 -10.19
N THR A 89 -1.17 -13.08 -11.28
CA THR A 89 -2.27 -14.06 -11.30
C THR A 89 -2.25 -14.93 -12.56
N SER A 90 -2.71 -16.16 -12.46
CA SER A 90 -3.00 -17.04 -13.62
C SER A 90 -4.48 -17.02 -14.01
N CYS A 91 -5.33 -16.34 -13.25
CA CYS A 91 -6.76 -16.26 -13.54
C CYS A 91 -7.06 -14.98 -14.33
N LYS A 92 -7.63 -15.11 -15.53
CA LYS A 92 -8.05 -13.97 -16.37
C LYS A 92 -9.06 -13.05 -15.68
N ASN A 93 -10.01 -13.63 -14.94
CA ASN A 93 -11.02 -12.84 -14.22
C ASN A 93 -10.42 -12.12 -13.01
N CYS A 94 -9.43 -12.70 -12.33
CA CYS A 94 -8.65 -11.96 -11.33
C CYS A 94 -7.86 -10.82 -11.98
N PHE A 95 -7.26 -11.04 -13.16
CA PHE A 95 -6.51 -10.00 -13.86
C PHE A 95 -7.41 -8.81 -14.21
N ALA A 96 -8.60 -9.07 -14.77
CA ALA A 96 -9.58 -8.03 -15.04
C ALA A 96 -10.03 -7.29 -13.76
N ALA A 97 -10.31 -8.04 -12.68
CA ALA A 97 -10.72 -7.45 -11.40
C ALA A 97 -9.63 -6.58 -10.76
N MET A 98 -8.36 -7.00 -10.83
CA MET A 98 -7.23 -6.22 -10.31
C MET A 98 -6.97 -4.96 -11.14
N GLY A 99 -7.14 -5.02 -12.47
CA GLY A 99 -6.87 -3.91 -13.38
C GLY A 99 -8.01 -2.88 -13.49
N SER A 100 -9.14 -3.13 -12.85
CA SER A 100 -10.27 -2.19 -12.77
C SER A 100 -9.97 -1.05 -11.81
N ALA A 101 -10.39 0.18 -12.13
CA ALA A 101 -10.14 1.37 -11.30
C ALA A 101 -10.79 1.24 -9.91
N GLU A 102 -12.02 0.74 -9.85
CA GLU A 102 -12.76 0.47 -8.61
C GLU A 102 -12.41 -0.91 -8.01
N GLY A 103 -11.65 -1.71 -8.76
CA GLY A 103 -11.44 -3.12 -8.50
C GLY A 103 -12.61 -4.01 -8.97
N GLY A 104 -12.71 -5.23 -8.44
CA GLY A 104 -13.75 -6.17 -8.83
C GLY A 104 -13.75 -7.48 -8.04
N TRP A 105 -14.86 -8.22 -8.13
CA TRP A 105 -15.01 -9.56 -7.58
C TRP A 105 -14.80 -10.62 -8.66
N CYS A 106 -13.86 -11.53 -8.43
CA CYS A 106 -13.66 -12.70 -9.27
C CYS A 106 -14.44 -13.89 -8.69
N SER A 107 -15.55 -14.24 -9.34
CA SER A 107 -16.41 -15.34 -8.93
C SER A 107 -15.72 -16.71 -9.01
N ASP A 108 -14.82 -16.92 -9.98
CA ASP A 108 -14.13 -18.20 -10.12
C ASP A 108 -13.18 -18.48 -8.95
N CYS A 109 -12.54 -17.43 -8.43
CA CYS A 109 -11.56 -17.52 -7.36
C CYS A 109 -12.12 -17.11 -5.99
N GLN A 110 -13.39 -16.69 -5.94
CA GLN A 110 -14.07 -16.17 -4.76
C GLN A 110 -13.21 -15.13 -4.02
N VAL A 111 -12.74 -14.14 -4.78
CA VAL A 111 -11.83 -13.11 -4.28
C VAL A 111 -12.17 -11.75 -4.86
N GLY A 112 -12.22 -10.75 -3.99
CA GLY A 112 -12.42 -9.35 -4.33
C GLY A 112 -11.12 -8.56 -4.24
N TYR A 113 -11.01 -7.57 -5.12
CA TYR A 113 -9.95 -6.56 -5.13
C TYR A 113 -10.62 -5.20 -5.06
N ALA A 114 -10.30 -4.35 -4.09
CA ALA A 114 -10.87 -3.02 -3.96
C ALA A 114 -9.85 -2.10 -3.28
N LYS A 115 -9.67 -0.87 -3.78
CA LYS A 115 -8.73 0.13 -3.24
C LYS A 115 -7.32 -0.46 -2.91
N GLY A 116 -6.79 -1.32 -3.78
CA GLY A 116 -5.49 -1.98 -3.60
C GLY A 116 -5.47 -3.14 -2.58
N LEU A 117 -6.59 -3.46 -1.94
CA LEU A 117 -6.71 -4.57 -0.99
C LEU A 117 -7.34 -5.80 -1.64
N LYS A 118 -6.93 -6.98 -1.17
CA LYS A 118 -7.44 -8.29 -1.59
C LYS A 118 -8.20 -8.95 -0.43
N THR A 119 -9.38 -9.49 -0.69
CA THR A 119 -10.19 -10.19 0.32
C THR A 119 -10.97 -11.37 -0.26
N LYS A 120 -11.19 -12.41 0.55
CA LYS A 120 -12.08 -13.54 0.23
C LYS A 120 -13.49 -13.38 0.83
N CYS A 121 -13.72 -12.31 1.59
CA CYS A 121 -14.98 -12.05 2.25
C CYS A 121 -15.78 -11.03 1.39
N PRO A 122 -16.97 -11.40 0.87
CA PRO A 122 -17.78 -10.50 0.05
C PRO A 122 -18.22 -9.23 0.79
N THR A 123 -18.52 -9.33 2.08
CA THR A 123 -18.91 -8.17 2.90
C THR A 123 -17.73 -7.26 3.19
N CYS A 124 -16.51 -7.80 3.40
CA CYS A 124 -15.28 -7.00 3.39
C CYS A 124 -15.07 -6.31 2.05
N PHE A 125 -15.30 -6.99 0.92
CA PHE A 125 -15.12 -6.38 -0.40
C PHE A 125 -16.04 -5.16 -0.57
N ALA A 126 -17.32 -5.30 -0.24
CA ALA A 126 -18.26 -4.18 -0.24
C ALA A 126 -17.82 -3.06 0.72
N ALA A 127 -17.43 -3.40 1.94
CA ALA A 127 -16.99 -2.44 2.95
C ALA A 127 -15.72 -1.68 2.54
N ILE A 128 -14.75 -2.33 1.92
CA ILE A 128 -13.55 -1.64 1.39
C ILE A 128 -13.95 -0.65 0.30
N GLY A 129 -14.83 -1.05 -0.61
CA GLY A 129 -15.32 -0.19 -1.69
C GLY A 129 -16.03 1.08 -1.18
N SER A 130 -16.81 0.94 -0.10
CA SER A 130 -17.66 2.02 0.43
C SER A 130 -17.11 2.75 1.67
N ASP A 131 -15.91 2.42 2.15
CA ASP A 131 -15.42 2.86 3.46
C ASP A 131 -16.40 2.51 4.60
N GLY A 132 -16.88 1.26 4.58
CA GLY A 132 -17.89 0.72 5.48
C GLY A 132 -17.37 -0.23 6.55
N TRP A 133 -18.31 -0.78 7.31
CA TRP A 133 -18.09 -1.83 8.29
C TRP A 133 -18.49 -3.20 7.74
N CYS A 134 -17.67 -4.21 7.98
CA CYS A 134 -17.96 -5.62 7.69
C CYS A 134 -18.34 -6.32 8.99
N ASP A 135 -19.61 -6.67 9.15
CA ASP A 135 -20.09 -7.37 10.34
C ASP A 135 -19.57 -8.82 10.42
N ASP A 136 -19.38 -9.51 9.29
CA ASP A 136 -18.87 -10.89 9.28
C ASP A 136 -17.45 -11.01 9.86
N CYS A 137 -16.61 -10.00 9.60
CA CYS A 137 -15.22 -9.99 10.04
C CYS A 137 -14.96 -9.03 11.22
N GLY A 138 -15.96 -8.25 11.64
CA GLY A 138 -15.83 -7.27 12.72
C GLY A 138 -14.78 -6.19 12.45
N VAL A 139 -14.68 -5.72 11.20
CA VAL A 139 -13.68 -4.73 10.78
C VAL A 139 -14.29 -3.62 9.93
N GLY A 140 -13.82 -2.39 10.14
CA GLY A 140 -14.17 -1.21 9.38
C GLY A 140 -13.02 -0.72 8.52
N TYR A 141 -13.36 -0.06 7.41
CA TYR A 141 -12.43 0.55 6.47
C TYR A 141 -12.80 2.02 6.30
N VAL A 142 -11.85 2.95 6.43
CA VAL A 142 -12.08 4.38 6.16
C VAL A 142 -10.83 4.98 5.54
N GLY A 143 -10.94 5.58 4.36
CA GLY A 143 -9.82 6.27 3.72
C GLY A 143 -8.61 5.37 3.48
N GLY A 144 -8.84 4.07 3.21
CA GLY A 144 -7.79 3.07 3.05
C GLY A 144 -7.21 2.51 4.36
N GLN A 145 -7.61 3.02 5.52
CA GLN A 145 -7.21 2.48 6.82
C GLN A 145 -8.19 1.41 7.29
N LYS A 146 -7.68 0.40 8.01
CA LYS A 146 -8.46 -0.70 8.58
C LYS A 146 -8.48 -0.63 10.10
N THR A 147 -9.62 -0.89 10.72
CA THR A 147 -9.75 -1.01 12.19
C THR A 147 -10.69 -2.14 12.59
N SER A 148 -10.44 -2.78 13.73
CA SER A 148 -11.36 -3.75 14.35
C SER A 148 -12.19 -3.13 15.49
N CYS A 149 -11.97 -1.85 15.82
CA CYS A 149 -12.75 -1.15 16.82
C CYS A 149 -13.87 -0.33 16.15
N LYS A 150 -15.11 -0.61 16.51
CA LYS A 150 -16.30 0.06 15.95
C LYS A 150 -16.35 1.56 16.34
N ASN A 151 -15.83 1.90 17.51
CA ASN A 151 -15.72 3.30 17.96
C ASN A 151 -14.59 4.04 17.24
N CYS A 152 -13.45 3.38 16.96
CA CYS A 152 -12.44 3.94 16.05
C CYS A 152 -13.01 4.16 14.65
N PHE A 153 -13.75 3.19 14.11
CA PHE A 153 -14.37 3.32 12.79
C PHE A 153 -15.28 4.56 12.70
N ALA A 154 -16.14 4.76 13.70
CA ALA A 154 -17.00 5.94 13.78
C ALA A 154 -16.19 7.24 13.89
N ALA A 155 -15.13 7.26 14.72
CA ALA A 155 -14.26 8.43 14.88
C ALA A 155 -13.49 8.77 13.60
N MET A 156 -13.01 7.76 12.88
CA MET A 156 -12.31 7.91 11.59
C MET A 156 -13.22 8.45 10.49
N GLY A 157 -14.49 8.01 10.46
CA GLY A 157 -15.48 8.46 9.46
C GLY A 157 -16.06 9.85 9.72
N SER A 158 -15.67 10.52 10.81
CA SER A 158 -16.17 11.86 11.16
C SER A 158 -15.57 12.94 10.26
N ALA A 159 -16.43 13.79 9.68
CA ALA A 159 -16.01 14.90 8.81
C ALA A 159 -15.17 15.98 9.55
N GLU A 160 -15.25 16.02 10.88
CA GLU A 160 -14.51 16.97 11.73
C GLU A 160 -13.30 16.33 12.42
N GLY A 161 -13.02 15.06 12.15
CA GLY A 161 -12.17 14.23 13.01
C GLY A 161 -12.92 13.72 14.24
N GLY A 162 -12.27 12.87 15.04
CA GLY A 162 -12.93 12.22 16.17
C GLY A 162 -11.95 11.60 17.16
N TRP A 163 -12.40 11.51 18.42
CA TRP A 163 -11.68 10.81 19.48
C TRP A 163 -12.35 9.47 19.78
N CYS A 164 -11.57 8.40 19.81
CA CYS A 164 -12.03 7.09 20.28
C CYS A 164 -11.60 6.90 21.74
N SER A 165 -12.55 6.90 22.67
CA SER A 165 -12.29 6.70 24.09
C SER A 165 -11.79 5.29 24.43
N ASP A 166 -12.23 4.27 23.67
CA ASP A 166 -11.84 2.87 23.92
C ASP A 166 -10.37 2.63 23.61
N CYS A 167 -9.86 3.28 22.56
CA CYS A 167 -8.47 3.12 22.10
C CYS A 167 -7.59 4.32 22.46
N GLN A 168 -8.15 5.34 23.11
CA GLN A 168 -7.47 6.58 23.49
C GLN A 168 -6.66 7.19 22.33
N VAL A 169 -7.30 7.27 21.15
CA VAL A 169 -6.67 7.75 19.92
C VAL A 169 -7.55 8.81 19.26
N GLY A 170 -6.91 9.87 18.77
CA GLY A 170 -7.54 10.93 18.00
C GLY A 170 -7.27 10.79 16.51
N TYR A 171 -8.29 11.07 15.71
CA TYR A 171 -8.22 11.13 14.25
C TYR A 171 -8.44 12.57 13.84
N ALA A 172 -7.44 13.18 13.20
CA ALA A 172 -7.55 14.52 12.65
C ALA A 172 -8.29 14.50 11.32
N LYS A 173 -8.89 15.64 10.96
CA LYS A 173 -9.42 15.85 9.62
C LYS A 173 -8.28 15.88 8.61
N GLY A 174 -8.42 15.11 7.52
CA GLY A 174 -7.55 15.13 6.34
C GLY A 174 -7.90 16.24 5.36
#